data_AF-A0A3C0JD41-F1
#
_entry.id   AF-A0A3C0JD41-F1
#
_cell.length_a   1.000
_cell.length_b   1.000
_cell.length_c   1.000
_cell.angle_alpha   90.00
_cell.angle_beta   90.00
_cell.angle_gamma   90.00
#
_symmetry.space_group_name_H-M   'P 1'
#
loop_
_entity.id
_entity.type
_entity.pdbx_description
1 polymer ?
#
loop_
_entity_poly.entity_id
_entity_poly.type
_entity_poly.pdbx_seq_one_letter_code
_entity_poly.pdbx_strand_id
1 'polypeptide(L)'
;MSQETTIRKLAELVNTPVEKLLEQLAEAGMKFGGPDQAVTSTEKMKLLGFLRRTKGKADEVVEDPATPKKITLNRRKVQEVTVSAGRSKTTVAVEVRQKRTYVKPEGGAAASKGRAVDDRDEILRKLEESRQRNLAEQQHLAEVDRARAEERARREAEEAAERQRIEAERKAAE
;
A
#
# COMPACT_ATOMS: atom_id res chain seq x y z
N MET A 1 -34.81 3.48 -6.39
CA MET A 1 -35.19 3.16 -4.99
C MET A 1 -34.56 4.20 -4.08
N SER A 2 -35.34 5.15 -3.55
CA SER A 2 -34.83 6.11 -2.55
C SER A 2 -34.65 5.36 -1.23
N GLN A 3 -33.45 5.42 -0.64
CA GLN A 3 -33.19 4.81 0.66
C GLN A 3 -33.25 5.91 1.72
N GLU A 4 -34.32 5.95 2.48
CA GLU A 4 -34.50 6.86 3.60
C GLU A 4 -33.88 6.25 4.86
N THR A 5 -33.05 7.02 5.56
CA THR A 5 -32.44 6.58 6.83
C THR A 5 -32.52 7.71 7.84
N THR A 6 -32.83 7.40 9.10
CA THR A 6 -32.81 8.39 10.18
C THR A 6 -31.40 8.91 10.45
N ILE A 7 -31.29 10.13 10.99
CA ILE A 7 -30.00 10.76 11.32
C ILE A 7 -29.22 9.92 12.32
N ARG A 8 -29.89 9.38 13.36
CA ARG A 8 -29.26 8.46 14.33
C ARG A 8 -28.60 7.26 13.66
N LYS A 9 -29.32 6.60 12.74
CA LYS A 9 -28.81 5.43 12.00
C LYS A 9 -27.66 5.81 11.05
N LEU A 10 -27.74 6.99 10.42
CA LEU A 10 -26.67 7.50 9.57
C LEU A 10 -25.40 7.81 10.39
N ALA A 11 -25.56 8.39 11.57
CA ALA A 11 -24.46 8.70 12.48
C ALA A 11 -23.72 7.43 12.94
N GLU A 12 -24.45 6.37 13.29
CA GLU A 12 -23.88 5.05 13.60
C GLU A 12 -23.12 4.46 12.42
N LEU A 13 -23.70 4.49 11.21
CA LEU A 13 -23.04 3.95 10.00
C LEU A 13 -21.72 4.66 9.67
N VAL A 14 -21.65 5.98 9.91
CA VAL A 14 -20.47 6.80 9.61
C VAL A 14 -19.54 6.91 10.83
N ASN A 15 -19.88 6.28 11.95
CA ASN A 15 -19.15 6.34 13.23
C ASN A 15 -18.87 7.79 13.68
N THR A 16 -19.87 8.65 13.55
CA THR A 16 -19.81 10.06 13.98
C THR A 16 -20.85 10.33 15.06
N PRO A 17 -20.53 11.11 16.11
CA PRO A 17 -21.54 11.55 17.07
C PRO A 17 -22.71 12.25 16.38
N VAL A 18 -23.93 12.03 16.89
CA VAL A 18 -25.17 12.57 16.30
C VAL A 18 -25.15 14.10 16.27
N GLU A 19 -24.64 14.73 17.33
CA GLU A 19 -24.48 16.19 17.44
C GLU A 19 -23.62 16.75 16.31
N LYS A 20 -22.46 16.13 16.06
CA LYS A 20 -21.56 16.54 14.97
C LYS A 20 -22.16 16.34 13.59
N LEU A 21 -22.98 15.30 13.41
CA LEU A 21 -23.67 15.09 12.14
C LEU A 21 -24.75 16.16 11.91
N LEU A 22 -25.47 16.56 12.96
CA LEU A 22 -26.45 17.65 12.88
C LEU A 22 -25.78 18.99 12.55
N GLU A 23 -24.62 19.28 13.15
CA GLU A 23 -23.80 20.45 12.81
C GLU A 23 -23.40 20.43 11.33
N GLN A 24 -22.88 19.31 10.83
CA GLN A 24 -22.48 19.16 9.42
C GLN A 24 -23.66 19.29 8.45
N LEU A 25 -24.83 18.78 8.82
CA LEU A 25 -26.04 18.94 8.02
C LEU A 25 -26.48 20.41 7.99
N ALA A 26 -26.42 21.12 9.12
CA ALA A 26 -26.72 22.54 9.21
C ALA A 26 -25.74 23.40 8.40
N GLU A 27 -24.44 23.12 8.48
CA GLU A 27 -23.39 23.76 7.67
C GLU A 27 -23.58 23.49 6.17
N ALA A 28 -24.08 22.31 5.81
CA ALA A 28 -24.44 21.97 4.43
C ALA A 28 -25.78 22.63 3.97
N GLY A 29 -26.40 23.47 4.81
CA GLY A 29 -27.62 24.22 4.51
C GLY A 29 -28.90 23.40 4.67
N MET A 30 -28.85 22.26 5.36
CA MET A 30 -30.01 21.40 5.64
C MET A 30 -30.41 21.56 7.10
N LYS A 31 -31.68 21.91 7.36
CA LYS A 31 -32.19 22.11 8.71
C LYS A 31 -32.97 20.88 9.14
N PHE A 32 -32.47 20.21 10.18
CA PHE A 32 -33.18 19.12 10.86
C PHE A 32 -33.46 19.53 12.30
N GLY A 33 -34.66 19.23 12.78
CA GLY A 33 -35.14 19.57 14.13
C GLY A 33 -34.78 18.54 15.19
N GLY A 34 -34.26 17.37 14.81
CA GLY A 34 -33.92 16.32 15.77
C GLY A 34 -33.35 15.04 15.16
N PRO A 35 -32.82 14.14 16.00
CA PRO A 35 -32.05 12.97 15.59
C PRO A 35 -32.88 11.84 14.95
N ASP A 36 -34.20 11.89 15.11
CA ASP A 36 -35.13 10.88 14.59
C ASP A 36 -35.72 11.25 13.23
N GLN A 37 -35.37 12.41 12.68
CA GLN A 37 -35.80 12.80 11.34
C GLN A 37 -35.11 11.95 10.26
N ALA A 38 -35.85 11.68 9.17
CA ALA A 38 -35.37 10.92 8.03
C ALA A 38 -34.53 11.80 7.09
N VAL A 39 -33.42 11.23 6.62
CA VAL A 39 -32.53 11.83 5.61
C VAL A 39 -32.74 11.11 4.28
N THR A 40 -33.11 11.89 3.26
CA THR A 40 -33.34 11.42 1.89
C THR A 40 -32.02 11.20 1.14
N SER A 41 -32.05 10.44 0.04
CA SER A 41 -30.85 10.22 -0.78
C SER A 41 -30.25 11.52 -1.35
N THR A 42 -31.06 12.53 -1.64
CA THR A 42 -30.59 13.81 -2.19
C THR A 42 -29.83 14.62 -1.13
N GLU A 43 -30.28 14.60 0.12
CA GLU A 43 -29.63 15.24 1.26
C GLU A 43 -28.30 14.57 1.61
N LYS A 44 -28.23 13.24 1.55
CA LYS A 44 -26.97 12.48 1.71
C LYS A 44 -25.93 12.89 0.66
N MET A 45 -26.35 13.07 -0.59
CA MET A 45 -25.45 13.53 -1.65
C MET A 45 -24.97 14.97 -1.45
N LYS A 46 -25.83 15.86 -0.95
CA LYS A 46 -25.44 17.23 -0.57
C LYS A 46 -24.42 17.24 0.57
N LEU A 47 -24.66 16.48 1.64
CA LEU A 47 -23.72 16.32 2.74
C LEU A 47 -22.36 15.79 2.23
N LEU A 48 -22.39 14.76 1.40
CA LEU A 48 -21.17 14.18 0.82
C LEU A 48 -20.41 15.20 -0.03
N GLY A 49 -21.11 16.02 -0.81
CA GLY A 49 -20.52 17.13 -1.56
C GLY A 49 -19.85 18.17 -0.64
N PHE A 50 -20.51 18.55 0.46
CA PHE A 50 -19.95 19.44 1.47
C PHE A 50 -18.70 18.85 2.11
N LEU A 51 -18.75 17.60 2.58
CA LEU A 51 -17.62 16.91 3.21
C LEU A 51 -16.42 16.76 2.28
N ARG A 52 -16.64 16.56 0.98
CA ARG A 52 -15.56 16.54 -0.03
C ARG A 52 -14.88 17.89 -0.16
N ARG A 53 -15.65 18.98 -0.19
CA ARG A 53 -15.11 20.36 -0.24
C ARG A 53 -14.35 20.71 1.03
N THR A 54 -14.89 20.44 2.21
CA THR A 54 -14.25 20.79 3.50
C THR A 54 -13.00 19.96 3.77
N LYS A 55 -13.00 18.67 3.44
CA LYS A 55 -11.83 17.79 3.64
C LYS A 55 -10.76 17.93 2.54
N GLY A 56 -10.85 18.95 1.68
CA GLY A 56 -9.86 19.20 0.63
C GLY A 56 -9.83 18.14 -0.49
N LYS A 57 -10.84 17.25 -0.54
CA LYS A 57 -11.12 16.35 -1.67
C LYS A 57 -12.02 17.06 -2.70
N ALA A 58 -11.77 18.34 -2.95
CA ALA A 58 -12.31 18.99 -4.11
C ALA A 58 -11.59 18.41 -5.34
N ASP A 59 -12.22 17.40 -5.96
CA ASP A 59 -12.13 17.30 -7.42
C ASP A 59 -12.63 18.64 -7.98
N GLU A 60 -11.73 19.28 -8.72
CA GLU A 60 -12.02 20.08 -9.91
C GLU A 60 -13.47 20.57 -10.06
N VAL A 61 -13.83 21.68 -9.43
CA VAL A 61 -14.84 22.55 -10.05
C VAL A 61 -14.40 24.00 -9.84
N VAL A 62 -13.78 24.52 -10.90
CA VAL A 62 -13.90 25.88 -11.44
C VAL A 62 -13.72 27.01 -10.44
N GLU A 63 -12.48 27.48 -10.28
CA GLU A 63 -12.14 28.91 -10.46
C GLU A 63 -10.70 28.99 -11.01
N ASP A 64 -10.57 29.63 -12.18
CA ASP A 64 -9.39 29.89 -13.02
C ASP A 64 -8.46 28.73 -13.48
N PRO A 65 -8.52 28.31 -14.76
CA PRO A 65 -7.57 27.34 -15.36
C PRO A 65 -6.17 27.93 -15.63
N ALA A 66 -5.90 29.18 -15.25
CA ALA A 66 -4.70 29.90 -15.65
C ALA A 66 -3.62 29.99 -14.55
N THR A 67 -3.92 29.62 -13.31
CA THR A 67 -2.93 29.70 -12.21
C THR A 67 -2.60 28.32 -11.66
N PRO A 68 -1.43 27.74 -12.01
CA PRO A 68 -1.04 26.47 -11.46
C PRO A 68 -0.88 26.64 -9.94
N LYS A 69 -1.44 25.71 -9.16
CA LYS A 69 -1.43 25.78 -7.69
C LYS A 69 0.02 25.69 -7.18
N LYS A 70 0.63 26.85 -6.90
CA LYS A 70 1.99 26.98 -6.37
C LYS A 70 1.96 26.90 -4.84
N ILE A 71 2.74 25.99 -4.27
CA ILE A 71 2.98 25.92 -2.81
C ILE A 71 4.45 26.24 -2.56
N THR A 72 4.72 27.28 -1.79
CA THR A 72 6.08 27.64 -1.39
C THR A 72 6.37 27.10 0.00
N LEU A 73 7.37 26.23 0.12
CA LEU A 73 7.86 25.73 1.40
C LEU A 73 9.10 26.52 1.81
N ASN A 74 9.01 27.16 2.99
CA ASN A 74 10.15 27.78 3.65
C ASN A 74 10.69 26.81 4.69
N ARG A 75 11.96 26.39 4.56
CA ARG A 75 12.64 25.50 5.51
C ARG A 75 13.83 26.22 6.13
N ARG A 76 13.96 26.09 7.46
CA ARG A 76 15.11 26.54 8.23
C ARG A 76 15.92 25.31 8.65
N LYS A 77 17.23 25.31 8.38
CA LYS A 77 18.15 24.27 8.84
C LYS A 77 19.39 24.94 9.44
N VAL A 78 19.65 24.67 10.71
CA VAL A 78 20.89 25.11 11.38
C VAL A 78 21.94 24.02 11.15
N GLN A 79 23.13 24.40 10.69
CA GLN A 79 24.26 23.51 10.48
C GLN A 79 25.50 24.13 11.11
N GLU A 80 26.28 23.33 11.83
CA GLU A 80 27.57 23.76 12.34
C GLU A 80 28.63 23.58 11.26
N VAL A 81 29.28 24.67 10.88
CA VAL A 81 30.38 24.66 9.90
C VAL A 81 31.67 24.95 10.63
N THR A 82 32.61 24.02 10.57
CA THR A 82 33.97 24.25 11.06
C THR A 82 34.76 24.95 9.96
N VAL A 83 35.14 26.20 10.19
CA VAL A 83 35.91 27.00 9.25
C VAL A 83 37.39 26.88 9.65
N SER A 84 38.26 26.49 8.72
CA SER A 84 39.71 26.53 8.92
C SER A 84 40.22 27.96 8.68
N ALA A 85 39.94 28.85 9.62
CA ALA A 85 40.50 30.19 9.64
C ALA A 85 41.88 30.18 10.33
N GLY A 86 42.95 29.93 9.58
CA GLY A 86 44.32 29.96 10.09
C GLY A 86 44.72 28.73 10.93
N ARG A 87 45.52 28.94 11.98
CA ARG A 87 46.18 27.87 12.78
C ARG A 87 45.24 27.17 13.79
N SER A 88 44.01 27.66 13.94
CA SER A 88 42.98 27.11 14.83
C SER A 88 41.68 26.84 14.08
N LYS A 89 41.00 25.74 14.41
CA LYS A 89 39.68 25.40 13.85
C LYS A 89 38.59 26.05 14.71
N THR A 90 37.71 26.85 14.11
CA THR A 90 36.58 27.49 14.79
C THR A 90 35.27 26.96 14.20
N THR A 91 34.36 26.51 15.06
CA THR A 91 33.04 26.02 14.66
C THR A 91 32.00 27.10 14.86
N VAL A 92 31.25 27.43 13.81
CA VAL A 92 30.19 28.45 13.83
C VAL A 92 28.86 27.80 13.44
N ALA A 93 27.80 28.08 14.19
CA ALA A 93 26.45 27.65 13.85
C ALA A 93 25.87 28.57 12.75
N VAL A 94 25.63 28.00 11.57
CA VAL A 94 25.09 28.70 10.40
C VAL A 94 23.63 28.28 10.18
N GLU A 95 22.73 29.25 10.11
CA GLU A 95 21.33 29.01 9.76
C GLU A 95 21.12 29.17 8.25
N VAL A 96 20.81 28.07 7.56
CA VAL A 96 20.42 28.07 6.16
C VAL A 96 18.91 28.18 6.05
N ARG A 97 18.43 29.20 5.33
CA ARG A 97 17.01 29.39 4.99
C ARG A 97 16.80 29.04 3.52
N GLN A 98 15.98 28.04 3.26
CA GLN A 98 15.68 27.57 1.90
C GLN A 98 14.21 27.82 1.55
N LYS A 99 13.99 28.44 0.38
CA LYS A 99 12.67 28.61 -0.23
C LYS A 99 12.54 27.64 -1.40
N ARG A 100 11.62 26.67 -1.33
CA ARG A 100 11.32 25.74 -2.44
C ARG A 100 9.89 25.92 -2.89
N THR A 101 9.70 26.30 -4.15
CA THR A 101 8.37 26.47 -4.74
C THR A 101 8.02 25.21 -5.53
N TYR A 102 6.97 24.52 -5.10
CA TYR A 102 6.40 23.38 -5.82
C TYR A 102 5.19 23.84 -6.61
N VAL A 103 5.12 23.44 -7.88
CA VAL A 103 3.99 23.71 -8.76
C VAL A 103 3.28 22.36 -8.97
N LYS A 104 1.99 22.26 -8.64
CA LYS A 104 1.22 21.06 -8.98
C LYS A 104 1.06 21.04 -10.51
N PRO A 105 1.63 20.07 -11.24
CA PRO A 105 1.43 20.00 -12.68
C PRO A 105 -0.07 19.79 -12.94
N GLU A 106 -0.62 20.48 -13.95
CA GLU A 106 -2.03 20.43 -14.36
C GLU A 106 -2.50 18.98 -14.64
N GLY A 107 -1.59 18.08 -14.98
CA GLY A 107 -1.85 16.64 -15.11
C GLY A 107 -1.71 15.82 -13.83
N GLY A 108 -1.55 16.41 -12.65
CA GLY A 108 -1.13 15.70 -11.43
C GLY A 108 -2.05 14.56 -10.99
N ALA A 109 -3.35 14.63 -11.29
CA ALA A 109 -4.29 13.53 -11.05
C ALA A 109 -4.28 12.46 -12.16
N ALA A 110 -4.01 12.84 -13.41
CA ALA A 110 -3.88 11.93 -14.54
C ALA A 110 -2.52 11.21 -14.55
N ALA A 111 -1.44 11.92 -14.25
CA ALA A 111 -0.09 11.39 -14.09
C ALA A 111 0.04 10.51 -12.83
N SER A 112 -0.68 10.82 -11.74
CA SER A 112 -0.75 9.91 -10.58
C SER A 112 -1.56 8.65 -10.88
N LYS A 113 -2.62 8.74 -11.70
CA LYS A 113 -3.39 7.58 -12.14
C LYS A 113 -2.60 6.71 -13.12
N GLY A 114 -1.89 7.31 -14.09
CA GLY A 114 -1.01 6.58 -15.00
C GLY A 114 0.09 5.83 -14.26
N ARG A 115 0.81 6.52 -13.35
CA ARG A 115 1.87 5.91 -12.54
C ARG A 115 1.33 4.79 -11.62
N ALA A 116 0.12 4.93 -11.08
CA ALA A 116 -0.50 3.87 -10.27
C ALA A 116 -0.96 2.65 -11.09
N VAL A 117 -1.24 2.82 -12.39
CA VAL A 117 -1.55 1.70 -13.31
C VAL A 117 -0.25 1.00 -13.71
N ASP A 118 0.80 1.76 -14.05
CA ASP A 118 2.13 1.22 -14.35
C ASP A 118 2.70 0.43 -13.17
N ASP A 119 2.59 0.96 -11.95
CA ASP A 119 3.02 0.28 -10.71
C ASP A 119 2.25 -1.04 -10.50
N ARG A 120 0.95 -1.08 -10.85
CA ARG A 120 0.12 -2.30 -10.70
C ARG A 120 0.57 -3.39 -11.66
N ASP A 121 0.86 -3.05 -12.91
CA ASP A 121 1.29 -4.01 -13.92
C ASP A 121 2.69 -4.55 -13.60
N GLU A 122 3.60 -3.70 -13.10
CA GLU A 122 4.90 -4.13 -12.59
C GLU A 122 4.79 -5.07 -11.39
N ILE A 123 3.88 -4.80 -10.46
CA ILE A 123 3.63 -5.67 -9.30
C ILE A 123 3.10 -7.03 -9.74
N LEU A 124 2.16 -7.07 -10.69
CA LEU A 124 1.61 -8.32 -11.21
C LEU A 124 2.70 -9.15 -11.90
N ARG A 125 3.55 -8.50 -12.71
CA ARG A 125 4.68 -9.17 -13.38
C ARG A 125 5.68 -9.76 -12.39
N LYS A 126 6.06 -9.01 -11.34
CA LYS A 126 6.97 -9.51 -10.28
C LYS A 126 6.34 -10.65 -9.48
N LEU A 127 5.04 -10.60 -9.23
CA LEU A 127 4.33 -11.68 -8.54
C LEU A 127 4.32 -12.96 -9.36
N GLU A 128 4.07 -12.86 -10.67
CA GLU A 128 4.08 -13.99 -11.58
C GLU A 128 5.48 -14.59 -11.72
N GLU A 129 6.51 -13.76 -11.85
CA GLU A 129 7.91 -14.21 -11.88
C GLU A 129 8.31 -14.94 -10.58
N SER A 130 7.90 -14.41 -9.43
CA SER A 130 8.14 -15.06 -8.13
C SER A 130 7.43 -16.41 -8.03
N ARG A 131 6.18 -16.50 -8.49
CA ARG A 131 5.44 -17.78 -8.55
C ARG A 131 6.12 -18.80 -9.45
N GLN A 132 6.62 -18.39 -10.62
CA GLN A 132 7.32 -19.28 -11.53
C GLN A 132 8.64 -19.78 -10.94
N ARG A 133 9.42 -18.90 -10.29
CA ARG A 133 10.66 -19.30 -9.59
C ARG A 133 10.39 -20.32 -8.49
N ASN A 134 9.40 -20.06 -7.64
CA ASN A 134 9.03 -20.98 -6.56
C ASN A 134 8.56 -22.35 -7.09
N LEU A 135 7.83 -22.36 -8.20
CA LEU A 135 7.36 -23.61 -8.81
C LEU A 135 8.52 -24.40 -9.42
N ALA A 136 9.43 -23.73 -10.13
CA ALA A 136 10.64 -24.36 -10.67
C ALA A 136 11.54 -24.92 -9.57
N GLU A 137 11.71 -24.18 -8.47
CA GLU A 137 12.47 -24.64 -7.30
C GLU A 137 11.82 -25.89 -6.67
N GLN A 138 10.50 -25.89 -6.45
CA GLN A 138 9.80 -27.07 -5.94
C GLN A 138 9.91 -28.29 -6.86
N GLN A 139 9.83 -28.09 -8.18
CA GLN A 139 10.01 -29.18 -9.15
C GLN A 139 11.42 -29.76 -9.07
N HIS A 140 12.44 -28.90 -9.02
CA HIS A 140 13.82 -29.34 -8.89
C HIS A 140 14.07 -30.12 -7.58
N LEU A 141 13.55 -29.63 -6.45
CA LEU A 141 13.61 -30.35 -5.16
C LEU A 141 12.93 -31.71 -5.24
N ALA A 142 11.74 -31.79 -5.85
CA ALA A 142 11.01 -33.04 -6.02
C ALA A 142 11.75 -34.04 -6.92
N GLU A 143 12.42 -33.57 -7.98
CA GLU A 143 13.25 -34.41 -8.85
C GLU A 143 14.49 -34.94 -8.12
N VAL A 144 15.18 -34.09 -7.35
CA VAL A 144 16.34 -34.50 -6.54
C VAL A 144 15.94 -35.53 -5.48
N ASP A 145 14.81 -35.33 -4.82
CA ASP A 145 14.30 -36.27 -3.81
C ASP A 145 13.90 -37.62 -4.44
N ARG A 146 13.29 -37.60 -5.63
CA ARG A 146 12.99 -38.83 -6.39
C ARG A 146 14.27 -39.57 -6.78
N ALA A 147 15.25 -38.87 -7.35
CA ALA A 147 16.53 -39.47 -7.73
C ALA A 147 17.26 -40.10 -6.53
N ARG A 148 17.25 -39.42 -5.37
CA ARG A 148 17.83 -39.96 -4.13
C ARG A 148 17.06 -41.16 -3.60
N ALA A 149 15.74 -41.19 -3.73
CA ALA A 149 14.92 -42.35 -3.35
C ALA A 149 15.19 -43.55 -4.26
N GLU A 150 15.29 -43.34 -5.58
CA GLU A 150 15.62 -44.39 -6.54
C GLU A 150 17.03 -44.95 -6.33
N GLU A 151 18.02 -44.10 -6.05
CA GLU A 151 19.38 -44.55 -5.74
C GLU A 151 19.42 -45.40 -4.47
N ARG A 152 18.73 -44.98 -3.40
CA ARG A 152 18.63 -45.78 -2.16
C ARG A 152 17.96 -47.12 -2.41
N ALA A 153 16.86 -47.14 -3.17
CA ALA A 153 16.17 -48.39 -3.51
C ALA A 153 17.05 -49.33 -4.35
N ARG A 154 17.87 -48.80 -5.27
CA ARG A 154 18.84 -49.61 -6.03
C ARG A 154 19.91 -50.21 -5.13
N ARG A 155 20.51 -49.41 -4.24
CA ARG A 155 21.53 -49.89 -3.29
C ARG A 155 20.97 -50.95 -2.35
N GLU A 156 19.76 -50.74 -1.80
CA GLU A 156 19.09 -51.74 -0.95
C GLU A 156 18.79 -53.04 -1.70
N ALA A 157 18.39 -52.98 -2.98
CA ALA A 157 18.15 -54.15 -3.81
C ALA A 157 19.45 -54.91 -4.13
N GLU A 158 20.54 -54.20 -4.43
CA GLU A 158 21.87 -54.79 -4.64
C GLU A 158 22.39 -55.48 -3.38
N GLU A 159 22.32 -54.81 -2.22
CA GLU A 159 22.69 -55.39 -0.93
C GLU A 159 21.84 -56.62 -0.58
N ALA A 160 20.52 -56.57 -0.82
CA ALA A 160 19.64 -57.71 -0.58
C ALA A 160 20.00 -58.91 -1.48
N ALA A 161 20.30 -58.66 -2.75
CA ALA A 161 20.72 -59.69 -3.69
C ALA A 161 22.08 -60.30 -3.30
N GLU A 162 23.03 -59.49 -2.85
CA GLU A 162 24.33 -59.96 -2.36
C GLU A 162 24.18 -60.81 -1.09
N ARG A 163 23.37 -60.36 -0.12
CA ARG A 163 23.06 -61.14 1.09
C ARG A 163 22.42 -62.49 0.76
N GLN A 164 21.48 -62.53 -0.19
CA GLN A 164 20.86 -63.78 -0.65
C GLN A 164 21.87 -64.73 -1.32
N ARG A 165 22.82 -64.20 -2.10
CA ARG A 165 23.89 -65.01 -2.72
C ARG A 165 24.81 -65.61 -1.66
N ILE A 166 25.26 -64.81 -0.69
CA ILE A 166 26.11 -65.28 0.41
C ILE A 166 25.39 -66.32 1.26
N GLU A 167 24.09 -66.14 1.55
CA GLU A 167 23.30 -67.10 2.31
C GLU A 167 23.11 -68.43 1.55
N ALA A 168 22.86 -68.36 0.24
CA ALA A 168 22.75 -69.54 -0.62
C ALA A 168 24.06 -70.32 -0.71
N GLU A 169 25.20 -69.62 -0.81
CA GLU A 169 26.53 -70.24 -0.82
C GLU A 169 26.86 -70.90 0.53
N ARG A 170 26.53 -70.26 1.65
CA ARG A 170 26.69 -70.87 2.99
C ARG A 170 25.85 -72.13 3.16
N LYS A 171 24.59 -72.11 2.71
CA LYS A 171 23.70 -73.28 2.76
C LYS A 171 24.13 -74.43 1.86
N ALA A 172 24.88 -74.18 0.80
CA ALA A 172 25.39 -75.22 -0.09
C ALA A 172 26.73 -75.83 0.40
N ALA A 173 27.44 -75.15 1.30
CA ALA A 173 28.70 -75.59 1.89
C ALA A 173 28.53 -76.35 3.23
N GLU A 174 27.34 -76.29 3.83
CA GLU A 174 26.89 -77.10 4.99
C GLU A 174 26.31 -78.44 4.52
#